data_AF-A0A1A9N8X0-F1
#
_entry.id   AF-A0A1A9N8X0-F1
#
_cell.length_a   1.000
_cell.length_b   1.000
_cell.length_c   1.000
_cell.angle_alpha   90.00
_cell.angle_beta   90.00
_cell.angle_gamma   90.00
#
_symmetry.space_group_name_H-M   'P 1'
#
loop_
_entity.id
_entity.type
_entity.pdbx_description
1 polymer ?
#
loop_
_entity_poly.entity_id
_entity_poly.type
_entity_poly.pdbx_seq_one_letter_code
_entity_poly.pdbx_strand_id
1 'polypeptide(L)'
;MVQGRVFQDAFNLMFFSISAIAVAITLNWKNSIWGYWINFATVGIADVGFILFVIAPGHMPVWPGILGPVFWVLAVIFSTIAVLTRDESAAKNQLQTSSAH
;
A
#
# COMPACT_ATOMS: atom_id res chain seq x y z
N MET A 1 5.95 26.10 19.30
CA MET A 1 6.51 25.59 18.02
C MET A 1 6.58 24.07 17.95
N VAL A 2 7.16 23.37 18.94
CA VAL A 2 7.29 21.90 18.92
C VAL A 2 5.94 21.18 18.81
N GLN A 3 4.97 21.55 19.64
CA GLN A 3 3.64 20.94 19.64
C GLN A 3 2.87 21.14 18.32
N GLY A 4 3.05 22.29 17.65
CA GLY A 4 2.42 22.56 16.35
C GLY A 4 2.95 21.64 15.24
N ARG A 5 4.25 21.34 15.25
CA ARG A 5 4.85 20.38 14.29
C ARG A 5 4.33 18.97 14.50
N VAL A 6 4.22 18.52 15.75
CA VAL A 6 3.66 17.20 16.08
C VAL A 6 2.23 17.05 15.58
N PHE A 7 1.38 18.07 15.78
CA PHE A 7 0.01 18.04 15.27
C PHE A 7 -0.07 18.09 13.74
N GLN A 8 0.82 18.85 13.09
CA GLN A 8 0.89 18.89 11.63
C GLN A 8 1.31 17.54 11.04
N ASP A 9 2.31 16.87 11.64
CA ASP A 9 2.73 15.55 11.22
C ASP A 9 1.63 14.52 11.43
N ALA A 10 0.95 14.55 12.59
CA ALA A 10 -0.19 13.69 12.88
C ALA A 10 -1.36 13.92 11.90
N PHE A 11 -1.64 15.18 11.53
CA PHE A 11 -2.64 15.54 10.54
C PHE A 11 -2.29 14.96 9.17
N ASN A 12 -1.05 15.13 8.70
CA ASN A 12 -0.60 14.57 7.43
C ASN A 12 -0.73 13.04 7.42
N LEU A 13 -0.30 12.38 8.50
CA LEU A 13 -0.41 10.93 8.68
C LEU A 13 -1.86 10.44 8.64
N MET A 14 -2.78 11.19 9.26
CA MET A 14 -4.21 10.90 9.21
C MET A 14 -4.74 10.96 7.77
N PHE A 15 -4.40 12.00 7.00
CA PHE A 15 -4.85 12.11 5.61
C PHE A 15 -4.23 11.07 4.69
N PHE A 16 -2.95 10.72 4.88
CA PHE A 16 -2.33 9.60 4.18
C PHE A 16 -3.08 8.30 4.46
N SER A 17 -3.38 8.03 5.73
CA SER A 17 -4.12 6.83 6.14
C SER A 17 -5.52 6.78 5.53
N ILE A 18 -6.27 7.88 5.57
CA ILE A 18 -7.61 7.98 4.97
C ILE A 18 -7.53 7.76 3.45
N SER A 19 -6.55 8.35 2.78
CA SER A 19 -6.37 8.19 1.33
C SER A 19 -6.05 6.74 0.96
N ALA A 20 -5.18 6.06 1.72
CA ALA A 20 -4.86 4.65 1.52
C ALA A 20 -6.09 3.75 1.74
N ILE A 21 -6.89 4.01 2.78
CA ILE A 21 -8.14 3.30 3.03
C ILE A 21 -9.13 3.52 1.88
N ALA A 22 -9.30 4.76 1.42
CA ALA A 22 -10.21 5.09 0.33
C ALA A 22 -9.80 4.38 -0.97
N VAL A 23 -8.51 4.37 -1.32
CA VAL A 23 -7.98 3.66 -2.49
C VAL A 23 -8.13 2.15 -2.33
N ALA A 24 -7.91 1.63 -1.12
CA ALA A 24 -8.10 0.20 -0.84
C ALA A 24 -9.55 -0.24 -1.10
N ILE A 25 -10.52 0.50 -0.57
CA ILE A 25 -11.95 0.19 -0.71
C ILE A 25 -12.42 0.38 -2.16
N THR A 26 -12.00 1.45 -2.83
CA THR A 26 -12.55 1.81 -4.14
C THR A 26 -11.86 1.10 -5.30
N LEU A 27 -10.54 0.89 -5.21
CA LEU A 27 -9.71 0.44 -6.33
C LEU A 27 -9.08 -0.93 -6.08
N ASN A 28 -8.54 -1.21 -4.88
CA ASN A 28 -8.00 -2.55 -4.60
C ASN A 28 -9.11 -3.59 -4.53
N TRP A 29 -10.29 -3.25 -4.02
CA TRP A 29 -11.43 -4.18 -4.01
C TRP A 29 -11.91 -4.56 -5.41
N LYS A 30 -11.76 -3.65 -6.38
CA LYS A 30 -12.03 -3.92 -7.81
C LYS A 30 -10.87 -4.60 -8.53
N ASN A 31 -9.81 -4.96 -7.81
CA ASN A 31 -8.56 -5.50 -8.34
C ASN A 31 -8.01 -4.66 -9.52
N SER A 32 -8.06 -3.33 -9.35
CA SER A 32 -7.56 -2.38 -10.35
C SER A 32 -6.05 -2.21 -10.22
N ILE A 33 -5.33 -2.28 -11.35
CA ILE A 33 -3.88 -2.06 -11.42
C ILE A 33 -3.48 -0.67 -10.89
N TRP A 34 -4.34 0.33 -11.07
CA TRP A 34 -4.13 1.68 -10.55
C TRP A 34 -4.24 1.74 -9.03
N GLY A 35 -5.17 0.99 -8.44
CA GLY A 35 -5.29 0.87 -6.98
C GLY A 35 -4.02 0.28 -6.37
N TYR A 36 -3.51 -0.78 -6.99
CA TYR A 36 -2.25 -1.42 -6.60
C TYR A 36 -1.10 -0.40 -6.53
N TRP A 37 -0.85 0.32 -7.62
CA TRP A 37 0.25 1.29 -7.67
C TRP A 37 0.07 2.46 -6.70
N ILE A 38 -1.15 3.00 -6.58
CA ILE A 38 -1.44 4.13 -5.70
C ILE A 38 -1.24 3.71 -4.24
N ASN A 39 -1.79 2.56 -3.81
CA ASN A 39 -1.60 2.09 -2.43
C ASN A 39 -0.16 1.69 -2.14
N PHE A 40 0.51 1.05 -3.11
CA PHE A 40 1.93 0.71 -2.99
C PHE A 40 2.78 1.95 -2.73
N ALA A 41 2.63 3.00 -3.56
CA ALA A 41 3.38 4.23 -3.43
C ALA A 41 3.00 5.01 -2.16
N THR A 42 1.70 5.19 -1.89
CA THR A 42 1.21 6.01 -0.78
C THR A 42 1.66 5.44 0.57
N VAL A 43 1.45 4.14 0.79
CA VAL A 43 1.83 3.49 2.06
C VAL A 43 3.34 3.26 2.10
N GLY A 44 3.96 2.91 0.96
CA GLY A 44 5.40 2.70 0.87
C GLY A 44 6.21 3.96 1.20
N ILE A 45 5.81 5.14 0.72
CA ILE A 45 6.47 6.40 1.08
C ILE A 45 6.35 6.67 2.58
N ALA A 46 5.18 6.43 3.17
CA ALA A 46 4.95 6.62 4.61
C ALA A 46 5.83 5.68 5.44
N ASP A 47 5.85 4.38 5.13
CA ASP A 47 6.61 3.39 5.89
C ASP A 47 8.12 3.49 5.69
N VAL A 48 8.59 3.75 4.46
CA VAL A 48 10.03 3.96 4.19
C VAL A 48 10.51 5.23 4.88
N GLY A 49 9.74 6.32 4.81
CA GLY A 49 10.03 7.54 5.56
C GLY A 49 10.09 7.29 7.06
N PHE A 50 9.13 6.55 7.60
CA PHE A 50 9.09 6.20 9.02
C PHE A 50 10.31 5.35 9.44
N ILE A 51 10.69 4.34 8.66
CA ILE A 51 11.87 3.52 8.94
C ILE A 51 13.14 4.38 8.94
N LEU A 52 13.37 5.17 7.89
CA LEU A 52 14.62 5.91 7.69
C LEU A 52 14.81 7.05 8.69
N PHE A 53 13.72 7.76 9.02
CA PHE A 53 13.81 8.97 9.85
C PHE A 53 13.43 8.76 11.32
N VAL A 54 12.68 7.70 11.65
CA VAL A 54 12.23 7.45 13.03
C VAL A 54 12.90 6.22 13.63
N ILE A 55 12.79 5.06 12.98
CA ILE A 55 13.31 3.80 13.54
C ILE A 55 14.84 3.73 13.45
N ALA A 56 15.41 3.96 12.27
CA ALA A 56 16.85 3.83 12.02
C ALA A 56 17.71 4.74 12.90
N PRO A 57 17.31 6.00 13.19
CA PRO A 57 18.06 6.86 14.10
C PRO A 57 17.77 6.58 15.59
N GLY A 58 16.88 5.62 15.91
CA GLY A 58 16.58 5.21 17.28
C GLY A 58 15.61 6.12 18.04
N HIS A 59 14.80 6.95 17.33
CA HIS A 59 13.81 7.82 17.97
C HIS A 59 12.65 7.05 18.60
N MET A 60 12.42 5.80 18.19
CA MET A 60 11.37 4.92 18.72
C MET A 60 11.88 3.48 18.85
N PRO A 61 11.41 2.71 19.85
CA PRO A 61 11.64 1.27 19.91
C PRO A 61 11.20 0.56 18.62
N VAL A 62 12.07 -0.32 18.11
CA VAL A 62 11.80 -1.13 16.89
C VAL A 62 10.50 -1.92 17.03
N TRP A 63 10.24 -2.44 18.23
CA TRP A 63 8.95 -3.01 18.60
C TRP A 63 8.19 -2.04 19.51
N PRO A 64 6.95 -1.63 19.17
CA PRO A 64 6.07 -2.12 18.10
C PRO A 64 6.19 -1.37 16.76
N GLY A 65 7.14 -0.43 16.60
CA GLY A 65 7.24 0.46 15.42
C GLY A 65 7.31 -0.25 14.07
N ILE A 66 7.84 -1.48 14.01
CA ILE A 66 7.95 -2.26 12.77
C ILE A 66 6.61 -2.81 12.24
N LEU A 67 5.53 -2.77 13.04
CA LEU A 67 4.25 -3.36 12.65
C LEU A 67 3.69 -2.76 11.36
N GLY A 68 3.77 -1.44 11.18
CA GLY A 68 3.32 -0.75 9.96
C GLY A 68 3.99 -1.32 8.70
N PRO A 69 5.33 -1.24 8.59
CA PRO A 69 6.07 -1.82 7.49
C PRO A 69 5.80 -3.30 7.24
N VAL A 70 5.65 -4.11 8.31
CA VAL A 70 5.32 -5.54 8.17
C VAL A 70 3.95 -5.73 7.52
N PHE A 71 2.92 -5.00 7.98
CA PHE A 71 1.59 -5.06 7.38
C PHE A 71 1.58 -4.54 5.95
N TRP A 72 2.38 -3.52 5.64
CA TRP A 72 2.53 -3.06 4.26
C TRP A 72 3.14 -4.14 3.37
N VAL A 73 4.25 -4.78 3.77
CA VAL A 73 4.85 -5.87 3.00
C VAL A 73 3.83 -6.99 2.73
N LEU A 74 3.06 -7.40 3.75
CA LEU A 74 2.00 -8.38 3.58
C LEU A 74 0.93 -7.91 2.58
N ALA A 75 0.45 -6.67 2.72
CA ALA A 75 -0.53 -6.10 1.82
C ALA A 75 -0.03 -6.04 0.37
N VAL A 76 1.25 -5.72 0.16
CA VAL A 76 1.89 -5.73 -1.16
C VAL A 76 1.97 -7.13 -1.73
N ILE A 77 2.36 -8.14 -0.94
CA ILE A 77 2.42 -9.54 -1.39
C ILE A 77 1.03 -10.00 -1.84
N PHE A 78 0.00 -9.82 -1.01
CA PHE A 78 -1.37 -10.22 -1.35
C PHE A 78 -1.90 -9.48 -2.58
N SER A 79 -1.66 -8.17 -2.68
CA SER A 79 -2.11 -7.39 -3.84
C SER A 79 -1.36 -7.77 -5.12
N THR A 80 -0.08 -8.13 -5.03
CA THR A 80 0.71 -8.59 -6.18
C THR A 80 0.20 -9.94 -6.69
N ILE A 81 -0.10 -10.88 -5.80
CA ILE A 81 -0.69 -12.17 -6.16
C ILE A 81 -2.05 -11.96 -6.86
N ALA A 82 -2.88 -11.05 -6.34
CA ALA A 82 -4.18 -10.73 -6.91
C ALA A 82 -4.10 -10.11 -8.32
N VAL A 83 -3.08 -9.29 -8.58
CA VAL A 83 -2.82 -8.74 -9.92
C VAL A 83 -2.35 -9.83 -10.89
N LEU A 84 -1.41 -10.69 -10.48
CA LEU A 84 -0.87 -11.75 -11.33
C LEU A 84 -1.93 -12.78 -11.76
N THR A 85 -2.79 -13.20 -10.82
CA THR A 85 -3.89 -14.14 -11.10
C THR A 85 -4.97 -13.55 -12.02
N ARG A 86 -5.14 -12.22 -12.02
CA ARG A 86 -6.04 -11.53 -12.95
C ARG A 86 -5.54 -11.62 -14.38
N ASP A 87 -4.26 -11.38 -14.59
CA ASP A 87 -3.65 -11.38 -15.93
C ASP A 87 -3.60 -12.79 -16.53
N GLU A 88 -3.36 -13.82 -15.71
CA GLU A 88 -3.48 -15.23 -16.13
C GLU A 88 -4.91 -15.57 -16.60
N SER A 89 -5.91 -15.12 -15.84
CA SER A 89 -7.33 -15.32 -16.18
C SER A 89 -7.72 -14.61 -17.48
N ALA A 90 -7.20 -13.40 -17.70
CA ALA A 90 -7.42 -12.63 -18.92
C ALA A 90 -6.79 -13.31 -20.15
N ALA A 91 -5.54 -13.79 -20.02
CA ALA A 91 -4.84 -14.49 -21.09
C ALA A 91 -5.56 -15.79 -21.49
N LYS A 92 -6.03 -16.57 -20.51
CA LYS A 92 -6.78 -17.80 -20.75
C LYS A 92 -8.08 -17.58 -21.52
N ASN A 93 -8.83 -16.52 -21.18
CA ASN A 93 -10.07 -16.17 -21.88
C ASN A 93 -9.82 -15.80 -23.35
N GLN A 94 -8.74 -15.09 -23.67
CA GLN A 94 -8.42 -14.73 -25.06
C GLN A 94 -8.10 -15.95 -25.94
N LEU A 95 -7.35 -16.92 -25.40
CA LEU A 95 -7.02 -18.16 -26.10
C LEU A 95 -8.29 -18.97 -26.44
N GLN A 96 -9.24 -19.05 -25.51
CA GLN A 96 -10.51 -19.74 -25.75
C GLN A 96 -11.34 -19.05 -26.85
N THR A 97 -11.44 -17.72 -26.85
CA THR A 97 -12.18 -16.98 -27.89
C THR A 97 -11.55 -17.12 -29.27
N SER A 98 -10.22 -17.21 -29.37
CA SER A 98 -9.53 -17.37 -30.67
C SER A 98 -9.65 -18.78 -31.24
N SER A 99 -9.89 -19.80 -30.41
CA SER A 99 -10.11 -21.20 -30.84
C SER A 99 -11.56 -21.52 -31.23
N ALA A 100 -12.48 -20.59 -30.98
CA ALA A 100 -13.91 -20.74 -31.27
C ALA A 100 -14.34 -20.17 -32.63
N HIS A 101 -13.39 -19.61 -33.40
CA HIS A 101 -13.55 -19.11 -34.77
C HIS A 101 -12.70 -19.93 -35.73
#